data_AF-A0A8J2J0G1-F1
#
_entry.id   AF-A0A8J2J0G1-F1
#
_cell.length_a   1.000
_cell.length_b   1.000
_cell.length_c   1.000
_cell.angle_alpha   90.00
_cell.angle_beta   90.00
_cell.angle_gamma   90.00
#
_symmetry.space_group_name_H-M   'P 1'
#
loop_
_entity.id
_entity.type
_entity.pdbx_description
1 polymer ?
#
loop_
_entity_poly.entity_id
_entity_poly.type
_entity_poly.pdbx_seq_one_letter_code
_entity_poly.pdbx_strand_id
1 'polypeptide(L)'
;NQRETVVAWDRITGEPLYNAIVWLDSRTTPYVEDILASPTGDEDVAKIKAISGLRISNYFTALKIKWLVEHVEGVKDAIRNDRCLFGTVDSWLIWVV
;
A
#
# COMPACT_ATOMS: atom_id res chain seq x y z
N ASN A 1 -2.28 -15.47 -8.84
CA ASN A 1 -1.14 -14.59 -8.56
C ASN A 1 -1.67 -13.44 -7.69
N GLN A 2 -1.41 -13.45 -6.38
CA GLN A 2 -1.89 -12.43 -5.42
C GLN A 2 -0.75 -11.58 -4.83
N ARG A 3 0.32 -11.35 -5.61
CA ARG A 3 1.58 -10.77 -5.12
C ARG A 3 1.42 -9.37 -4.51
N GLU A 4 0.51 -8.56 -5.02
CA GLU A 4 0.36 -7.14 -4.65
C GLU A 4 -0.79 -6.88 -3.67
N THR A 5 -1.39 -7.95 -3.14
CA THR A 5 -2.32 -7.85 -2.02
C THR A 5 -1.52 -7.40 -0.78
N VAL A 6 -1.99 -6.36 -0.11
CA VAL A 6 -1.34 -5.81 1.10
C VAL A 6 -2.14 -6.09 2.35
N VAL A 7 -1.43 -6.42 3.43
CA VAL A 7 -1.94 -6.59 4.78
C VAL A 7 -1.26 -5.57 5.68
N ALA A 8 -2.02 -4.96 6.59
CA ALA A 8 -1.51 -4.14 7.67
C ALA A 8 -1.89 -4.78 9.01
N TRP A 9 -0.93 -4.94 9.91
CA TRP A 9 -1.15 -5.58 11.21
C TRP A 9 -0.35 -4.92 12.32
N ASP A 10 -0.78 -5.17 13.55
CA ASP A 10 -0.10 -4.71 14.74
C ASP A 10 1.04 -5.66 15.12
N ARG A 11 2.26 -5.17 15.27
CA ARG A 11 3.43 -5.98 15.65
C ARG A 11 3.38 -6.49 17.09
N ILE A 12 2.58 -5.87 17.96
CA ILE A 12 2.47 -6.24 19.38
C ILE A 12 1.37 -7.27 19.56
N THR A 13 0.17 -7.02 19.01
CA THR A 13 -0.97 -7.92 19.20
C THR A 13 -1.04 -9.01 18.13
N GLY A 14 -0.42 -8.79 16.97
CA GLY A 14 -0.56 -9.65 15.80
C GLY A 14 -1.90 -9.48 15.08
N GLU A 15 -2.77 -8.56 15.52
CA GLU A 15 -4.10 -8.41 14.93
C GLU A 15 -4.05 -7.62 13.62
N PRO A 16 -4.83 -8.02 12.59
CA PRO A 16 -4.98 -7.24 11.38
C PRO A 16 -5.69 -5.92 11.68
N LEU A 17 -5.13 -4.81 11.18
CA LEU A 17 -5.64 -3.46 11.40
C LEU A 17 -6.77 -3.08 10.43
N TYR A 18 -6.90 -3.83 9.33
CA TYR A 18 -7.93 -3.69 8.30
C TYR A 18 -7.98 -4.96 7.43
N ASN A 19 -9.05 -5.12 6.65
CA ASN A 19 -9.10 -6.16 5.63
C ASN A 19 -7.95 -5.99 4.62
N ALA A 20 -7.39 -7.11 4.16
CA ALA A 20 -6.37 -7.07 3.11
C ALA A 20 -6.93 -6.38 1.84
N ILE A 21 -6.16 -5.45 1.28
CA ILE A 21 -6.54 -4.82 0.00
C ILE A 21 -5.95 -5.66 -1.12
N VAL A 22 -6.82 -6.35 -1.84
CA VAL A 22 -6.46 -7.32 -2.88
C VAL A 22 -5.88 -6.61 -4.10
N TRP A 23 -4.99 -7.28 -4.83
CA TRP A 23 -4.35 -6.78 -6.06
C TRP A 23 -5.32 -6.25 -7.15
N LEU A 24 -6.55 -6.76 -7.22
CA LEU A 24 -7.60 -6.32 -8.15
C LEU A 24 -8.34 -5.05 -7.70
N ASP A 25 -8.12 -4.59 -6.47
CA ASP A 25 -8.84 -3.46 -5.92
C ASP A 25 -8.48 -2.16 -6.66
N SER A 26 -9.51 -1.45 -7.12
CA SER A 26 -9.37 -0.22 -7.91
C SER A 26 -9.60 1.06 -7.11
N ARG A 27 -9.73 1.00 -5.78
CA ARG A 27 -10.00 2.20 -4.93
C ARG A 27 -8.93 3.26 -5.02
N THR A 28 -7.72 2.88 -5.43
CA THR A 28 -6.54 3.76 -5.56
C THR A 28 -6.37 4.36 -6.95
N THR A 29 -7.31 4.11 -7.87
CA THR A 29 -7.31 4.71 -9.21
C THR A 29 -7.26 6.24 -9.18
N PRO A 30 -8.01 6.94 -8.30
CA PRO A 30 -7.93 8.40 -8.22
C PRO A 30 -6.52 8.92 -7.93
N TYR A 31 -5.73 8.24 -7.09
CA TYR A 31 -4.34 8.65 -6.86
C TYR A 31 -3.47 8.55 -8.12
N VAL A 32 -3.72 7.56 -8.98
CA VAL A 32 -3.01 7.44 -10.25
C VAL A 32 -3.37 8.60 -11.16
N GLU A 33 -4.66 8.91 -11.26
CA GLU A 33 -5.17 10.04 -12.05
C GLU A 33 -4.60 11.37 -11.56
N ASP A 34 -4.58 11.59 -10.23
CA ASP A 34 -4.01 12.79 -9.61
C ASP A 34 -2.51 12.94 -9.92
N ILE A 35 -1.74 11.85 -9.83
CA ILE A 35 -0.31 11.87 -10.19
C ILE A 35 -0.13 12.24 -11.67
N LEU A 36 -0.91 11.62 -12.55
CA LEU A 36 -0.82 11.87 -13.99
C LEU A 36 -1.27 13.28 -14.38
N ALA A 37 -2.26 13.83 -13.69
CA ALA A 37 -2.76 15.19 -13.91
C ALA A 37 -1.88 16.28 -13.27
N SER A 38 -0.94 15.91 -12.40
CA SER A 38 -0.07 16.88 -11.73
C SER A 38 0.90 17.57 -12.73
N PRO A 39 1.33 18.82 -12.48
CA PRO A 39 2.29 19.52 -13.35
C PRO A 39 3.62 18.77 -13.54
N THR A 40 3.98 17.91 -12.59
CA THR A 40 5.20 17.08 -12.61
C THR A 40 4.91 15.62 -12.97
N GLY A 41 3.70 15.28 -13.41
CA GLY A 41 3.23 13.90 -13.57
C GLY A 41 4.14 13.04 -14.45
N ASP A 42 4.55 13.56 -15.61
CA ASP A 42 5.45 12.84 -16.52
C ASP A 42 6.83 12.55 -15.89
N GLU A 43 7.39 13.53 -15.17
CA GLU A 43 8.65 13.37 -14.46
C GLU A 43 8.52 12.35 -13.32
N ASP A 44 7.42 12.41 -12.57
CA ASP A 44 7.19 11.54 -11.42
C ASP A 44 6.96 10.09 -11.86
N VAL A 45 6.21 9.88 -12.95
CA VAL A 45 6.06 8.56 -13.58
C VAL A 45 7.41 8.04 -14.09
N ALA A 46 8.23 8.89 -14.70
CA ALA A 46 9.56 8.51 -15.16
C ALA A 46 10.49 8.13 -13.99
N LYS A 47 10.47 8.89 -12.90
CA LYS A 47 11.22 8.61 -11.66
C LYS A 47 10.78 7.28 -11.04
N ILE A 48 9.48 7.06 -10.91
CA ILE A 48 8.92 5.80 -10.37
C ILE A 48 9.39 4.62 -11.21
N LYS A 49 9.32 4.72 -12.54
CA LYS A 49 9.78 3.66 -13.44
C LYS A 49 11.30 3.45 -13.37
N ALA A 50 12.08 4.51 -13.26
CA ALA A 50 13.54 4.41 -13.14
C ALA A 50 13.98 3.72 -11.84
N ILE A 51 13.29 4.00 -10.72
CA ILE A 51 13.63 3.44 -9.40
C ILE A 51 13.09 2.02 -9.25
N SER A 52 11.83 1.78 -9.60
CA SER A 52 11.15 0.51 -9.33
C SER A 52 11.12 -0.46 -10.51
N GLY A 53 11.36 0.02 -11.74
CA GLY A 53 11.12 -0.73 -12.96
C GLY A 53 9.64 -0.83 -13.36
N LEU A 54 8.72 -0.28 -12.56
CA LEU A 54 7.28 -0.44 -12.73
C LEU A 54 6.62 0.83 -13.28
N ARG A 55 5.51 0.67 -13.99
CA ARG A 55 4.63 1.79 -14.34
C ARG A 55 3.79 2.18 -13.12
N ILE A 56 3.37 3.44 -13.03
CA ILE A 56 2.35 3.81 -12.05
C ILE A 56 1.04 3.07 -12.35
N SER A 57 0.44 2.46 -11.33
CA SER A 57 -0.81 1.70 -11.45
C SER A 57 -1.42 1.46 -10.08
N ASN A 58 -2.75 1.35 -10.04
CA ASN A 58 -3.53 0.90 -8.88
C ASN A 58 -3.25 -0.57 -8.50
N TYR A 59 -2.64 -1.34 -9.41
CA TYR A 59 -2.27 -2.74 -9.21
C TYR A 59 -1.21 -2.92 -8.10
N PHE A 60 -0.27 -2.00 -7.93
CA PHE A 60 0.87 -2.18 -7.02
C PHE A 60 0.54 -1.80 -5.56
N THR A 61 1.41 -2.25 -4.65
CA THR A 61 1.21 -2.15 -3.19
C THR A 61 1.27 -0.72 -2.65
N ALA A 62 2.13 0.14 -3.22
CA ALA A 62 2.44 1.46 -2.64
C ALA A 62 1.19 2.35 -2.45
N LEU A 63 0.33 2.44 -3.46
CA LEU A 63 -0.88 3.27 -3.37
C LEU A 63 -1.92 2.67 -2.41
N LYS A 64 -1.94 1.34 -2.24
CA LYS A 64 -2.80 0.68 -1.26
C LYS A 64 -2.35 0.99 0.17
N ILE A 65 -1.03 1.01 0.41
CA ILE A 65 -0.45 1.45 1.70
C ILE A 65 -0.84 2.92 1.96
N LYS A 66 -0.64 3.81 0.98
CA LYS A 66 -1.06 5.22 1.10
C LYS A 66 -2.54 5.33 1.49
N TRP A 67 -3.41 4.58 0.82
CA TRP A 67 -4.84 4.57 1.14
C TRP A 67 -5.11 4.13 2.58
N LEU A 68 -4.48 3.05 3.06
CA LEU A 68 -4.61 2.57 4.44
C LEU A 68 -4.19 3.63 5.44
N VAL A 69 -3.05 4.29 5.20
CA VAL A 69 -2.54 5.38 6.06
C VAL A 69 -3.51 6.56 6.10
N GLU A 70 -4.18 6.88 5.01
CA GLU A 70 -5.09 8.03 4.95
C GLU A 70 -6.49 7.74 5.48
N HIS A 71 -6.98 6.50 5.35
CA HIS A 71 -8.39 6.16 5.53
C HIS A 71 -8.69 5.26 6.72
N VAL A 72 -7.70 4.54 7.27
CA VAL A 72 -7.94 3.60 8.37
C VAL A 72 -7.35 4.14 9.66
N GLU A 73 -8.22 4.53 10.61
CA GLU A 73 -7.76 5.14 11.86
C GLU A 73 -6.90 4.19 12.70
N GLY A 74 -7.23 2.90 12.75
CA GLY A 74 -6.40 1.89 13.41
C GLY A 74 -4.98 1.78 12.83
N VAL A 75 -4.82 1.99 11.52
CA VAL A 75 -3.49 2.03 10.87
C VAL A 75 -2.74 3.30 11.26
N LYS A 76 -3.40 4.47 11.24
CA LYS A 76 -2.78 5.74 11.69
C LYS A 76 -2.29 5.66 13.12
N ASP A 77 -3.13 5.14 14.01
CA ASP A 77 -2.79 5.00 15.42
C ASP A 77 -1.67 3.98 15.63
N ALA A 78 -1.68 2.85 14.93
CA ALA A 78 -0.57 1.90 14.99
C ALA A 78 0.75 2.50 14.47
N ILE A 79 0.73 3.32 13.41
CA ILE A 79 1.92 4.02 12.90
C ILE A 79 2.45 5.03 13.93
N ARG A 80 1.58 5.86 14.51
CA ARG A 80 1.96 6.85 15.54
C ARG A 80 2.64 6.22 16.76
N ASN A 81 2.30 4.96 17.04
CA ASN A 81 2.83 4.20 18.17
C ASN A 81 3.97 3.24 17.79
N ASP A 82 4.50 3.29 16.56
CA ASP A 82 5.54 2.36 16.05
C ASP A 82 5.14 0.87 16.14
N ARG A 83 3.83 0.59 15.97
CA ARG A 83 3.23 -0.75 16.05
C ARG A 83 2.78 -1.28 14.69
N CYS A 84 2.69 -0.46 13.66
CA CYS A 84 2.17 -0.89 12.35
C CYS A 84 3.24 -1.60 11.52
N LEU A 85 2.92 -2.79 11.02
CA LEU A 85 3.65 -3.48 9.97
C LEU A 85 2.81 -3.54 8.70
N PHE A 86 3.48 -3.43 7.56
CA PHE A 86 2.90 -3.65 6.24
C PHE A 86 3.66 -4.78 5.54
N GLY A 87 2.93 -5.58 4.78
CA GLY A 87 3.52 -6.66 4.02
C GLY A 87 2.57 -7.19 2.97
N THR A 88 3.15 -7.85 1.97
CA THR A 88 2.41 -8.71 1.05
C THR A 88 2.05 -10.02 1.75
N VAL A 89 1.19 -10.83 1.13
CA VAL A 89 0.64 -12.06 1.74
C VAL A 89 1.74 -13.01 2.23
N ASP A 90 2.84 -13.13 1.50
CA ASP A 90 4.01 -13.91 1.91
C ASP A 90 4.65 -13.41 3.20
N SER A 91 4.84 -12.09 3.34
CA SER A 91 5.38 -11.50 4.58
C SER A 91 4.46 -11.72 5.76
N TRP A 92 3.14 -11.58 5.55
CA TRP A 92 2.13 -11.87 6.56
C TRP A 92 2.17 -13.34 6.99
N LEU A 93 2.20 -14.27 6.03
CA LEU A 93 2.26 -15.70 6.30
C LEU A 93 3.56 -16.10 7.01
N ILE A 94 4.70 -15.49 6.69
CA ILE A 94 5.96 -15.73 7.40
C ILE A 94 5.89 -15.19 8.83
N TRP A 95 5.21 -14.07 9.07
CA TRP A 95 5.10 -13.46 10.40
C TRP A 95 4.21 -14.23 11.37
N VAL A 96 3.09 -14.80 10.87
CA VAL A 96 2.11 -15.51 11.72
C VAL A 96 2.48 -16.97 12.00
N VAL A 97 3.51 -17.49 11.32
CA VAL A 97 4.09 -18.82 11.56
C VAL A 97 5.09 -18.73 12.70
#